data_AF-A0A1W9H2W8-F1
#
_entry.id   AF-A0A1W9H2W8-F1
#
_cell.length_a   1.000
_cell.length_b   1.000
_cell.length_c   1.000
_cell.angle_alpha   90.00
_cell.angle_beta   90.00
_cell.angle_gamma   90.00
#
_symmetry.space_group_name_H-M   'P 1'
#
loop_
_entity.id
_entity.type
_entity.pdbx_description
1 polymer ?
#
loop_
_entity_poly.entity_id
_entity_poly.type
_entity_poly.pdbx_seq_one_letter_code
_entity_poly.pdbx_strand_id
1 'polypeptide(L)'
;MLDHDEQSSQAALLASEDRFAFEALCQFLWVQGEWLPLVFDLNHSIYTNQGVTAASLQRLANAGLILFEKAGFVKKGFGKHTRLFYCGKPTKIGFQADEDNYLDLGHVLLTEHGKQLASSISITRNQQFYEYVINRWFEQGLLLSSIQIDRNWETPIVSNHEPACSIKE
;
A
#
# COMPACT_ATOMS: atom_id res chain seq x y z
N MET A 1 -41.45 -0.43 -23.92
CA MET A 1 -41.35 0.79 -23.10
C MET A 1 -41.36 0.41 -21.63
N LEU A 2 -40.46 -0.50 -21.23
CA LEU A 2 -40.27 -0.92 -19.83
C LEU A 2 -38.77 -1.06 -19.46
N ASP A 3 -37.86 -0.60 -20.30
CA ASP A 3 -36.45 -0.98 -20.20
C ASP A 3 -35.56 0.05 -19.48
N HIS A 4 -36.07 1.25 -19.16
CA HIS A 4 -35.24 2.32 -18.56
C HIS A 4 -35.04 2.16 -17.04
N ASP A 5 -36.09 1.77 -16.30
CA ASP A 5 -36.03 1.64 -14.84
C ASP A 5 -35.28 0.39 -14.38
N GLU A 6 -35.37 -0.71 -15.16
CA GLU A 6 -34.67 -1.96 -14.87
C GLU A 6 -33.16 -1.83 -15.15
N GLN A 7 -32.78 -1.16 -16.25
CA GLN A 7 -31.38 -0.89 -16.58
C GLN A 7 -30.71 0.04 -15.55
N SER A 8 -31.44 1.07 -15.08
CA SER A 8 -30.93 2.00 -14.06
C SER A 8 -30.77 1.32 -12.69
N SER A 9 -31.63 0.37 -12.34
CA SER A 9 -31.54 -0.40 -11.09
C SER A 9 -30.38 -1.40 -11.11
N GLN A 10 -30.14 -2.08 -12.23
CA GLN A 10 -29.00 -2.97 -12.41
C GLN A 10 -27.67 -2.20 -12.39
N ALA A 11 -27.60 -1.03 -13.03
CA ALA A 11 -26.41 -0.19 -13.02
C ALA A 11 -26.06 0.30 -11.59
N ALA A 12 -27.07 0.68 -10.80
CA ALA A 12 -26.87 1.07 -9.41
C ALA A 12 -26.39 -0.09 -8.52
N LEU A 13 -26.88 -1.31 -8.77
CA LEU A 13 -26.44 -2.51 -8.04
C LEU A 13 -24.99 -2.88 -8.39
N LEU A 14 -24.63 -2.88 -9.68
CA LEU A 14 -23.25 -3.10 -10.13
C LEU A 14 -22.29 -2.06 -9.53
N ALA A 15 -22.67 -0.77 -9.52
CA ALA A 15 -21.89 0.28 -8.91
C ALA A 15 -21.71 0.08 -7.38
N SER A 16 -22.72 -0.47 -6.71
CA SER A 16 -22.64 -0.80 -5.28
C SER A 16 -21.71 -1.98 -5.01
N GLU A 17 -21.79 -3.03 -5.82
CA GLU A 17 -20.89 -4.19 -5.74
C GLU A 17 -19.44 -3.83 -6.02
N ASP A 18 -19.19 -2.99 -7.04
CA ASP A 18 -17.86 -2.50 -7.37
C ASP A 18 -17.32 -1.61 -6.25
N ARG A 19 -18.17 -0.81 -5.60
CA ARG A 19 -17.76 -0.05 -4.41
C ARG A 19 -17.32 -0.98 -3.27
N PHE A 20 -18.09 -2.02 -2.95
CA PHE A 20 -17.72 -2.97 -1.90
C PHE A 20 -16.42 -3.73 -2.24
N ALA A 21 -16.25 -4.12 -3.50
CA ALA A 21 -15.03 -4.77 -3.97
C ALA A 21 -13.81 -3.82 -3.86
N PHE A 22 -14.00 -2.54 -4.16
CA PHE A 22 -12.95 -1.53 -4.04
C PHE A 22 -12.59 -1.24 -2.58
N GLU A 23 -13.59 -1.13 -1.70
CA GLU A 23 -13.38 -0.98 -0.25
C GLU A 23 -12.63 -2.20 0.33
N ALA A 24 -12.96 -3.42 -0.13
CA ALA A 24 -12.23 -4.62 0.24
C ALA A 24 -10.77 -4.58 -0.26
N LEU A 25 -10.54 -4.15 -1.50
CA LEU A 25 -9.20 -3.98 -2.06
C LEU A 25 -8.35 -2.97 -1.25
N CYS A 26 -8.97 -1.93 -0.71
CA CYS A 26 -8.28 -0.90 0.07
C CYS A 26 -7.60 -1.43 1.34
N GLN A 27 -8.00 -2.60 1.85
CA GLN A 27 -7.33 -3.26 2.98
C GLN A 27 -5.90 -3.71 2.64
N PHE A 28 -5.58 -3.82 1.34
CA PHE A 28 -4.29 -4.31 0.85
C PHE A 28 -3.31 -3.19 0.46
N LEU A 29 -3.63 -1.95 0.85
CA LEU A 29 -2.86 -0.77 0.49
C LEU A 29 -1.65 -0.57 1.39
N TRP A 30 -0.50 -0.57 0.75
CA TRP A 30 0.72 0.03 1.26
C TRP A 30 0.92 1.42 0.65
N VAL A 31 1.76 2.25 1.27
CA VAL A 31 2.04 3.60 0.79
C VAL A 31 3.54 3.81 0.65
N GLN A 32 3.95 4.40 -0.49
CA GLN A 32 5.31 4.88 -0.75
C GLN A 32 5.25 6.08 -1.70
N GLY A 33 4.88 7.24 -1.16
CA GLY A 33 4.48 8.42 -1.95
C GLY A 33 3.10 8.25 -2.57
N GLU A 34 2.83 7.09 -3.16
CA GLU A 34 1.57 6.70 -3.78
C GLU A 34 0.92 5.51 -3.06
N TRP A 35 -0.36 5.29 -3.35
CA TRP A 35 -1.18 4.18 -2.83
C TRP A 35 -0.92 2.92 -3.67
N LEU A 36 -0.46 1.85 -3.03
CA LEU A 36 0.03 0.62 -3.65
C LEU A 36 -0.75 -0.59 -3.13
N PRO A 37 -1.78 -1.08 -3.86
CA PRO A 37 -2.48 -2.31 -3.51
C PRO A 37 -1.59 -3.51 -3.84
N LEU A 38 -1.00 -4.14 -2.83
CA LEU A 38 -0.12 -5.28 -3.05
C LEU A 38 -0.93 -6.57 -3.17
N VAL A 39 -1.26 -6.94 -4.41
CA VAL A 39 -2.01 -8.17 -4.75
C VAL A 39 -1.11 -9.11 -5.54
N PHE A 40 -0.47 -10.06 -4.86
CA PHE A 40 0.60 -10.86 -5.45
C PHE A 40 0.19 -12.20 -6.06
N ASP A 41 -0.72 -12.93 -5.42
CA ASP A 41 -1.24 -14.21 -5.89
C ASP A 41 -2.77 -14.18 -5.79
N LEU A 42 -3.43 -14.11 -6.94
CA LEU A 42 -4.88 -13.99 -7.04
C LEU A 42 -5.65 -15.18 -6.48
N ASN A 43 -4.99 -16.33 -6.28
CA ASN A 43 -5.61 -17.53 -5.72
C ASN A 43 -5.39 -17.63 -4.21
N HIS A 44 -4.54 -16.79 -3.62
CA HIS A 44 -4.24 -16.87 -2.20
C HIS A 44 -5.45 -16.43 -1.37
N SER A 45 -5.77 -17.23 -0.34
CA SER A 45 -6.95 -17.03 0.51
C SER A 45 -7.00 -15.69 1.23
N ILE A 46 -5.84 -15.04 1.43
CA ILE A 46 -5.77 -13.68 1.99
C ILE A 46 -6.57 -12.65 1.18
N TYR A 47 -6.67 -12.85 -0.13
CA TYR A 47 -7.42 -11.99 -1.04
C TYR A 47 -8.82 -12.54 -1.33
N THR A 48 -8.91 -13.83 -1.68
CA THR A 48 -10.18 -14.42 -2.13
C THR A 48 -11.23 -14.48 -1.02
N ASN A 49 -10.82 -14.66 0.24
CA ASN A 49 -11.73 -14.60 1.39
C ASN A 49 -12.33 -13.20 1.61
N GLN A 50 -11.70 -12.15 1.06
CA GLN A 50 -12.20 -10.77 1.09
C GLN A 50 -12.93 -10.38 -0.20
N GLY A 51 -13.19 -11.33 -1.11
CA GLY A 51 -13.83 -11.07 -2.39
C GLY A 51 -12.92 -10.43 -3.45
N VAL A 52 -11.61 -10.32 -3.19
CA VAL A 52 -10.63 -9.88 -4.18
C VAL A 52 -10.19 -11.08 -5.01
N THR A 53 -10.69 -11.13 -6.26
CA THR A 53 -10.51 -12.21 -7.22
C THR A 53 -10.19 -11.61 -8.58
N ALA A 54 -9.70 -12.42 -9.53
CA ALA A 54 -9.47 -11.93 -10.90
C ALA A 54 -10.74 -11.32 -11.54
N ALA A 55 -11.92 -11.88 -11.25
CA ALA A 55 -13.19 -11.39 -11.77
C ALA A 55 -13.58 -10.04 -11.16
N SER A 56 -13.45 -9.86 -9.84
CA SER A 56 -13.73 -8.57 -9.20
C SER A 56 -12.73 -7.50 -9.59
N LEU A 57 -11.45 -7.83 -9.72
CA LEU A 57 -10.43 -6.92 -10.24
C LEU A 57 -10.72 -6.50 -11.69
N GLN A 58 -11.15 -7.42 -12.55
CA GLN A 58 -11.53 -7.06 -13.92
C GLN A 58 -12.70 -6.08 -13.96
N ARG A 59 -13.70 -6.23 -13.08
CA ARG A 59 -14.80 -5.25 -12.98
C ARG A 59 -14.31 -3.88 -12.52
N LEU A 60 -13.49 -3.83 -11.47
CA LEU A 60 -12.89 -2.58 -11.00
C LEU A 60 -12.03 -1.89 -12.07
N ALA A 61 -11.33 -2.68 -12.90
CA ALA A 61 -10.57 -2.16 -14.03
C ALA A 61 -11.50 -1.58 -15.11
N ASN A 62 -12.59 -2.26 -15.44
CA ASN A 62 -13.60 -1.76 -16.38
C ASN A 62 -14.31 -0.49 -15.86
N ALA A 63 -14.47 -0.35 -14.55
CA ALA A 63 -14.96 0.85 -13.89
C ALA A 63 -13.91 1.99 -13.84
N GLY A 64 -12.69 1.74 -14.31
CA GLY A 64 -11.62 2.72 -14.37
C GLY A 64 -11.00 3.08 -13.00
N LEU A 65 -11.19 2.25 -11.99
CA LEU A 65 -10.65 2.47 -10.63
C LEU A 65 -9.24 1.91 -10.46
N ILE A 66 -8.90 0.86 -11.22
CA ILE A 66 -7.59 0.21 -11.15
C ILE A 66 -7.04 -0.09 -12.55
N LEU A 67 -5.72 -0.26 -12.61
CA LEU A 67 -5.05 -0.99 -13.68
C LEU A 67 -4.82 -2.42 -13.19
N PHE A 68 -5.18 -3.42 -14.00
CA PHE A 68 -5.04 -4.83 -13.67
C PHE A 68 -4.26 -5.55 -14.76
N GLU A 69 -3.08 -6.08 -14.41
CA GLU A 69 -2.18 -6.75 -15.34
C GLU A 69 -1.79 -8.14 -14.84
N LYS A 70 -2.06 -9.16 -15.66
CA LYS A 70 -1.74 -10.56 -15.32
C LYS A 70 -0.25 -10.81 -15.14
N ALA A 71 0.59 -10.07 -15.88
CA ALA A 71 2.05 -10.15 -15.74
C ALA A 71 2.56 -9.51 -14.44
N GLY A 72 1.76 -8.65 -13.80
CA GLY A 72 2.15 -7.88 -12.64
C GLY A 72 2.96 -6.63 -12.97
N PHE A 73 3.17 -5.83 -11.94
CA PHE A 73 3.91 -4.58 -11.98
C PHE A 73 5.16 -4.70 -11.11
N VAL A 74 6.24 -4.07 -11.56
CA VAL A 74 7.49 -4.00 -10.80
C VAL A 74 7.94 -2.56 -10.73
N LYS A 75 8.30 -2.10 -9.54
CA LYS A 75 8.95 -0.80 -9.35
C LYS A 75 10.46 -1.00 -9.22
N LYS A 76 11.21 -0.37 -10.11
CA LYS A 76 12.68 -0.44 -10.18
C LYS A 76 13.31 0.84 -9.67
N GLY A 77 14.65 0.84 -9.57
CA GLY A 77 15.43 2.02 -9.21
C GLY A 77 15.52 2.25 -7.70
N PHE A 78 15.34 1.21 -6.89
CA PHE A 78 15.58 1.30 -5.46
C PHE A 78 17.08 1.22 -5.17
N GLY A 79 17.55 2.14 -4.32
CA GLY A 79 18.86 2.01 -3.67
C GLY A 79 18.86 0.91 -2.59
N LYS A 80 19.87 0.91 -1.73
CA LYS A 80 20.05 -0.08 -0.66
C LYS A 80 18.85 -0.21 0.30
N HIS A 81 18.08 0.85 0.51
CA HIS A 81 16.99 0.86 1.46
C HIS A 81 15.78 1.62 0.93
N THR A 82 14.59 1.18 1.33
CA THR A 82 13.35 1.95 1.17
C THR A 82 12.45 1.81 2.39
N ARG A 83 11.38 2.61 2.43
CA ARG A 83 10.34 2.55 3.46
C ARG A 83 8.98 2.50 2.80
N LEU A 84 8.18 1.54 3.21
CA LEU A 84 6.76 1.44 2.86
C LEU A 84 5.94 1.57 4.14
N PHE A 85 4.74 2.13 4.04
CA PHE A 85 3.85 2.34 5.17
C PHE A 85 2.59 1.51 5.02
N TYR A 86 2.21 0.78 6.07
CA TYR A 86 0.95 0.04 6.12
C TYR A 86 0.10 0.55 7.27
N CYS A 87 -1.08 1.12 6.95
CA CYS A 87 -1.94 1.80 7.91
C CYS A 87 -1.17 2.82 8.77
N GLY A 88 -0.32 3.63 8.13
CA GLY A 88 0.53 4.63 8.78
C GLY A 88 1.75 4.10 9.53
N LYS A 89 1.93 2.77 9.65
CA LYS A 89 3.09 2.18 10.31
C LYS A 89 4.23 1.91 9.31
N PRO A 90 5.44 2.44 9.53
CA PRO A 90 6.55 2.25 8.61
C PRO A 90 7.21 0.87 8.76
N THR A 91 7.56 0.27 7.62
CA THR A 91 8.44 -0.90 7.50
C THR A 91 9.64 -0.49 6.66
N LYS A 92 10.85 -0.63 7.23
CA LYS A 92 12.10 -0.46 6.48
C LYS A 92 12.40 -1.75 5.74
N ILE A 93 12.72 -1.62 4.47
CA ILE A 93 13.14 -2.70 3.59
C ILE A 93 14.59 -2.42 3.17
N GLY A 94 15.48 -3.36 3.43
CA GLY A 94 16.86 -3.37 2.96
C GLY A 94 17.03 -4.38 1.84
N PHE A 95 17.69 -3.97 0.78
CA PHE A 95 18.02 -4.82 -0.36
C PHE A 95 19.46 -5.35 -0.23
N GLN A 96 19.77 -6.41 -0.99
CA GLN A 96 21.12 -6.99 -0.99
C GLN A 96 22.09 -6.13 -1.80
N ALA A 97 21.69 -5.65 -2.98
CA ALA A 97 22.51 -4.76 -3.81
C ALA A 97 22.39 -3.29 -3.35
N ASP A 98 23.38 -2.47 -3.70
CA ASP A 98 23.41 -1.06 -3.31
C ASP A 98 22.53 -0.16 -4.18
N GLU A 99 22.28 -0.55 -5.43
CA GLU A 99 21.46 0.16 -6.41
C GLU A 99 20.75 -0.82 -7.37
N ASP A 100 19.94 -0.26 -8.28
CA ASP A 100 19.15 -0.99 -9.28
C ASP A 100 18.25 -2.10 -8.73
N ASN A 101 17.86 -1.99 -7.46
CA ASN A 101 16.94 -2.92 -6.83
C ASN A 101 15.51 -2.67 -7.34
N TYR A 102 14.66 -3.69 -7.16
CA TYR A 102 13.27 -3.65 -7.56
C TYR A 102 12.36 -4.29 -6.51
N LEU A 103 11.09 -3.94 -6.57
CA LEU A 103 10.03 -4.53 -5.78
C LEU A 103 8.89 -4.96 -6.70
N ASP A 104 8.47 -6.21 -6.55
CA ASP A 104 7.20 -6.70 -7.08
C ASP A 104 6.06 -5.92 -6.40
N LEU A 105 5.15 -5.33 -7.19
CA LEU A 105 3.96 -4.63 -6.71
C LEU A 105 2.69 -5.47 -6.86
N GLY A 106 2.80 -6.67 -7.43
CA GLY A 106 1.67 -7.53 -7.73
C GLY A 106 0.91 -7.07 -8.97
N HIS A 107 -0.37 -7.44 -9.06
CA HIS A 107 -1.15 -7.35 -10.29
C HIS A 107 -1.98 -6.07 -10.44
N VAL A 108 -1.95 -5.17 -9.45
CA VAL A 108 -2.90 -4.06 -9.36
C VAL A 108 -2.17 -2.74 -9.10
N LEU A 109 -2.58 -1.69 -9.81
CA LEU A 109 -2.28 -0.30 -9.46
C LEU A 109 -3.59 0.50 -9.43
N LEU A 110 -3.64 1.56 -8.62
CA LEU A 110 -4.78 2.49 -8.67
C LEU A 110 -4.64 3.45 -9.86
N THR A 111 -5.75 3.74 -10.53
CA THR A 111 -5.84 4.90 -11.43
C THR A 111 -5.96 6.18 -10.60
N GLU A 112 -5.87 7.35 -11.24
CA GLU A 112 -6.13 8.63 -10.56
C GLU A 112 -7.52 8.68 -9.91
N HIS A 113 -8.54 8.16 -10.60
CA HIS A 113 -9.88 8.06 -10.05
C HIS A 113 -9.93 7.10 -8.84
N GLY A 114 -9.25 5.96 -8.92
CA GLY A 114 -9.12 5.04 -7.79
C GLY A 114 -8.44 5.66 -6.59
N LYS A 115 -7.34 6.41 -6.79
CA LYS A 115 -6.63 7.12 -5.70
C LYS A 115 -7.53 8.14 -5.01
N GLN A 116 -8.29 8.92 -5.78
CA GLN A 116 -9.25 9.88 -5.24
C GLN A 116 -10.30 9.19 -4.37
N LEU A 117 -10.90 8.10 -4.88
CA LEU A 117 -11.89 7.35 -4.11
C LEU A 117 -11.27 6.75 -2.83
N ALA A 118 -10.09 6.15 -2.94
CA ALA A 118 -9.41 5.52 -1.81
C ALA A 118 -9.10 6.52 -0.68
N SER A 119 -8.81 7.79 -1.01
CA SER A 119 -8.58 8.84 -0.02
C SER A 119 -9.77 9.13 0.91
N SER A 120 -10.99 8.75 0.49
CA SER A 120 -12.22 8.90 1.27
C SER A 120 -12.56 7.66 2.11
N ILE A 121 -11.82 6.56 1.95
CA ILE A 121 -12.10 5.28 2.59
C ILE A 121 -11.24 5.12 3.86
N SER A 122 -11.90 4.82 4.98
CA SER A 122 -11.22 4.43 6.21
C SER A 122 -10.69 3.00 6.10
N ILE A 123 -9.38 2.86 5.96
CA ILE A 123 -8.73 1.54 5.83
C ILE A 123 -8.71 0.83 7.18
N THR A 124 -9.32 -0.36 7.23
CA THR A 124 -9.19 -1.26 8.37
C THR A 124 -7.91 -2.08 8.25
N ARG A 125 -7.13 -2.14 9.34
CA ARG A 125 -5.89 -2.90 9.36
C ARG A 125 -6.17 -4.39 9.29
N ASN A 126 -5.73 -5.02 8.21
CA ASN A 126 -5.67 -6.47 8.08
C ASN A 126 -4.29 -6.98 8.54
N GLN A 127 -4.23 -7.58 9.73
CA GLN A 127 -2.97 -8.04 10.32
C GLN A 127 -2.41 -9.28 9.61
N GLN A 128 -3.27 -10.21 9.19
CA GLN A 128 -2.87 -11.40 8.43
C GLN A 128 -2.23 -11.00 7.09
N PHE A 129 -2.77 -9.98 6.43
CA PHE A 129 -2.21 -9.45 5.20
C PHE A 129 -0.83 -8.82 5.43
N TYR A 130 -0.67 -8.03 6.50
CA TYR A 130 0.63 -7.47 6.85
C TYR A 130 1.69 -8.58 7.00
N GLU A 131 1.38 -9.63 7.77
CA GLU A 131 2.28 -10.78 7.97
C GLU A 131 2.57 -11.51 6.66
N TYR A 132 1.57 -11.70 5.81
CA TYR A 132 1.73 -12.28 4.48
C TYR A 132 2.74 -11.50 3.62
N VAL A 133 2.63 -10.16 3.58
CA VAL A 133 3.57 -9.32 2.82
C VAL A 133 4.99 -9.38 3.41
N ILE A 134 5.12 -9.31 4.74
CA ILE A 134 6.41 -9.41 5.43
C ILE A 134 7.09 -10.76 5.14
N ASN A 135 6.35 -11.86 5.23
CA ASN A 135 6.89 -13.19 4.95
C ASN A 135 7.36 -13.30 3.49
N ARG A 136 6.56 -12.83 2.54
CA ARG A 136 6.94 -12.84 1.11
C ARG A 136 8.22 -12.05 0.86
N TRP A 137 8.34 -10.85 1.42
CA TRP A 137 9.55 -10.04 1.27
C TRP A 137 10.77 -10.69 1.93
N PHE A 138 10.58 -11.33 3.09
CA PHE A 138 11.65 -12.07 3.75
C PHE A 138 12.12 -13.26 2.91
N GLU A 139 11.20 -14.04 2.33
CA GLU A 139 11.50 -15.15 1.43
C GLU A 139 12.23 -14.71 0.14
N GLN A 140 12.01 -13.47 -0.29
CA GLN A 140 12.76 -12.82 -1.39
C GLN A 140 14.17 -12.36 -0.97
N GLY A 141 14.58 -12.58 0.28
CA GLY A 141 15.88 -12.19 0.80
C GLY A 141 15.98 -10.71 1.19
N LEU A 142 14.85 -10.02 1.36
CA LEU A 142 14.83 -8.62 1.82
C LEU A 142 15.03 -8.56 3.34
N LEU A 143 15.83 -7.59 3.78
CA LEU A 143 16.06 -7.33 5.19
C LEU A 143 14.95 -6.41 5.72
N LEU A 144 14.13 -6.91 6.64
CA LEU A 144 12.98 -6.18 7.15
C LEU A 144 13.22 -5.71 8.58
N SER A 145 12.96 -4.44 8.85
CA SER A 145 12.92 -3.95 10.23
C SER A 145 11.72 -3.04 10.47
N SER A 146 11.09 -3.23 11.62
CA SER A 146 10.14 -2.26 12.15
C SER A 146 10.91 -1.05 12.64
N ILE A 147 10.40 0.15 12.33
CA ILE A 147 10.95 1.37 12.91
C ILE A 147 10.16 1.64 14.18
N GLN A 148 10.79 1.42 15.33
CA GLN A 148 10.29 1.93 16.59
C GLN A 148 10.55 3.44 16.59
N ILE A 149 9.48 4.23 16.50
CA ILE A 149 9.58 5.67 16.76
C ILE A 149 9.57 5.79 18.28
N ASP A 150 10.75 5.92 18.88
CA ASP A 150 10.84 6.36 20.26
C ASP A 150 10.23 7.76 20.35
N ARG A 151 9.07 7.89 20.99
CA ARG A 151 8.45 9.18 21.30
C ARG A 151 9.13 9.82 22.51
N ASN A 152 10.46 9.88 22.51
CA ASN A 152 11.20 10.63 23.51
C ASN A 152 12.10 11.65 22.83
N TRP A 153 11.49 12.75 22.39
CA TRP A 153 12.19 14.01 22.16
C TRP A 153 11.67 15.04 23.17
N GLU A 154 11.85 14.79 24.46
CA GLU A 154 11.95 15.92 25.37
C GLU A 154 13.36 16.49 25.20
N THR A 155 13.53 17.44 24.26
CA THR A 155 14.72 18.29 24.24
C THR A 155 14.83 18.99 25.60
N PRO A 156 15.95 18.84 26.34
CA PRO A 156 16.20 19.73 27.46
C PRO A 156 16.40 21.12 26.87
N ILE A 157 15.52 22.04 27.24
CA ILE A 157 15.70 23.46 26.98
C ILE A 157 16.94 23.87 27.77
N VAL A 158 18.10 23.92 27.12
CA VAL A 158 19.31 24.48 27.72
C VAL A 158 19.11 26.00 27.76
N SER A 159 18.66 26.48 28.93
CA SER A 159 18.73 27.88 29.30
C SER A 159 20.19 28.25 29.58
N ASN A 160 20.79 28.94 28.62
CA ASN A 160 21.92 29.88 28.70
C ASN A 160 22.73 29.95 30.01
N HIS A 161 24.01 29.59 29.92
CA HIS A 161 25.08 30.46 30.43
C HIS A 161 26.39 30.18 29.66
N GLU A 162 26.84 31.14 28.83
CA GLU A 162 28.26 31.31 28.49
C GLU A 162 29.06 31.67 29.77
N PRO A 163 30.40 31.47 29.85
CA PRO A 163 31.42 31.68 28.80
C PRO A 163 32.52 30.56 28.81
N ALA A 164 33.65 30.55 28.10
CA ALA A 164 34.41 31.51 27.33
C ALA A 164 35.29 30.75 26.32
N CYS A 165 35.57 31.38 25.19
CA CYS A 165 36.69 31.04 24.33
C CYS A 165 38.02 31.28 25.07
N SER A 166 38.95 30.32 25.06
CA SER A 166 40.38 30.58 25.20
C SER A 166 41.20 29.58 24.39
N ILE A 167 42.13 30.17 23.64
CA ILE A 167 42.97 29.62 22.59
C ILE A 167 44.15 28.86 23.20
N LYS A 168 44.63 27.83 22.49
CA LYS A 168 45.88 27.10 22.78
C LYS A 168 47.11 27.98 22.52
N GLU A 169 48.06 27.96 23.44
CA GLU A 169 49.52 27.83 23.18
C GLU A 169 50.15 26.99 24.30
#